data_AF-A0A5J5A9V9-F1
#
_entry.id   AF-A0A5J5A9V9-F1
#
_cell.length_a   1.000
_cell.length_b   1.000
_cell.length_c   1.000
_cell.angle_alpha   90.00
_cell.angle_beta   90.00
_cell.angle_gamma   90.00
#
_symmetry.space_group_name_H-M   'P 1'
#
loop_
_entity.id
_entity.type
_entity.pdbx_description
1 polymer ?
#
loop_
_entity_poly.entity_id
_entity_poly.type
_entity_poly.pdbx_seq_one_letter_code
_entity_poly.pdbx_strand_id
1 'polypeptide(L)'
;MLRIKRVPTVVSNYQKDEAEEGVRQGGGCGRNCLKKCCIPGARLPLYAFTRVNKIAREKGLLGHENKEPPVAFLDSLLLGEWEDRMQRGLFRYDVTACETKVIPGEHGFIAQLNEGRHLKKRPTEFRVDKVLQPFDGNKFNFTKIGQEEVLFQLEASEDDEVHFFPNAPIDIENSPDCCCHQC
;
A
#
# COMPACT_ATOMS: atom_id res chain seq x y z
N MET A 1 -2.80 8.99 40.98
CA MET A 1 -3.14 9.85 39.82
C MET A 1 -2.35 9.38 38.61
N LEU A 2 -2.96 8.63 37.69
CA LEU A 2 -2.29 8.09 36.50
C LEU A 2 -2.11 9.20 35.47
N ARG A 3 -0.86 9.50 35.10
CA ARG A 3 -0.49 10.53 34.13
C ARG A 3 -0.30 9.86 32.78
N ILE A 4 -1.29 9.98 31.88
CA ILE A 4 -1.18 9.48 30.51
C ILE A 4 -0.21 10.40 29.75
N LYS A 5 1.00 9.92 29.47
CA LYS A 5 1.94 10.60 28.59
C LYS A 5 1.39 10.52 27.15
N ARG A 6 1.07 11.67 26.55
CA ARG A 6 0.73 11.73 25.13
C ARG A 6 2.02 11.54 24.34
N VAL A 7 2.13 10.43 23.63
CA VAL A 7 3.19 10.18 22.65
C VAL A 7 2.67 10.65 21.29
N PRO A 8 3.43 11.46 20.53
CA PRO A 8 3.04 11.88 19.19
C PRO A 8 2.73 10.66 18.32
N THR A 9 1.57 10.65 17.68
CA THR A 9 1.19 9.57 16.78
C THR A 9 1.83 9.82 15.42
N VAL A 10 2.82 8.99 15.09
CA VAL A 10 3.48 8.98 13.79
C VAL A 10 2.68 8.07 12.85
N VAL A 11 1.80 8.67 12.05
CA VAL A 11 0.88 8.05 11.08
C VAL A 11 1.50 7.81 9.69
N SER A 12 2.72 8.28 9.42
CA SER A 12 3.62 7.89 8.30
C SER A 12 5.06 7.79 8.81
N ASN A 13 5.91 6.92 8.24
CA ASN A 13 7.37 6.99 8.52
C ASN A 13 7.91 8.40 8.25
N TYR A 14 7.29 9.12 7.32
CA TYR A 14 7.57 10.51 6.97
C TYR A 14 6.95 11.57 7.88
N GLN A 15 6.26 11.19 8.96
CA GLN A 15 5.72 12.19 9.91
C GLN A 15 6.71 12.66 10.96
N LYS A 16 7.89 12.02 11.07
CA LYS A 16 8.87 12.39 12.09
C LYS A 16 9.71 13.62 11.77
N ASP A 17 9.71 14.09 10.53
CA ASP A 17 10.62 15.13 10.05
C ASP A 17 9.90 16.48 9.81
N GLU A 18 9.33 17.04 10.88
CA GLU A 18 8.93 18.46 10.90
C GLU A 18 10.03 19.36 11.51
N ALA A 19 11.19 18.80 11.91
CA ALA A 19 12.21 19.53 12.67
C ALA A 19 13.57 19.73 11.95
N GLU A 20 13.79 19.18 10.76
CA GLU A 20 15.04 19.39 10.03
C GLU A 20 14.78 19.99 8.63
N GLU A 21 14.65 21.32 8.59
CA GLU A 21 14.86 22.09 7.37
C GLU A 21 16.35 22.05 6.99
N GLY A 22 16.79 20.90 6.48
CA GLY A 22 18.05 20.78 5.78
C GLY A 22 17.87 21.17 4.32
N VAL A 23 18.51 22.28 3.91
CA VAL A 23 18.62 22.70 2.50
C VAL A 23 19.15 21.54 1.65
N ARG A 24 18.34 21.00 0.73
CA ARG A 24 18.82 20.00 -0.25
C ARG A 24 18.28 20.32 -1.64
N GLN A 25 19.21 20.43 -2.58
CA GLN A 25 19.00 20.76 -3.98
C GLN A 25 18.33 19.59 -4.71
N GLY A 26 17.07 19.76 -5.08
CA GLY A 26 16.30 18.85 -5.91
C GLY A 26 14.83 19.25 -5.92
N GLY A 27 14.18 19.23 -7.08
CA GLY A 27 12.75 19.56 -7.17
C GLY A 27 11.91 18.64 -6.29
N GLY A 28 11.03 19.21 -5.45
CA GLY A 28 10.07 18.46 -4.64
C GLY A 28 10.12 18.75 -3.15
N CYS A 29 9.33 18.02 -2.35
CA CYS A 29 9.18 18.23 -0.90
C CYS A 29 10.19 17.46 -0.03
N GLY A 30 11.19 16.80 -0.65
CA GLY A 30 12.18 15.96 0.05
C GLY A 30 11.65 14.62 0.58
N ARG A 31 10.33 14.37 0.54
CA ARG A 31 9.67 13.16 1.05
C ARG A 31 9.23 12.16 -0.03
N ASN A 32 9.67 12.37 -1.27
CA ASN A 32 9.29 11.53 -2.41
C ASN A 32 7.75 11.30 -2.51
N CYS A 33 6.98 12.39 -2.32
CA CYS A 33 5.52 12.37 -2.18
C CYS A 33 4.79 11.78 -3.41
N LEU A 34 3.60 11.21 -3.22
CA LEU A 34 2.62 10.99 -4.31
C LEU A 34 1.80 12.24 -4.63
N LYS A 35 2.38 13.45 -4.52
CA LYS A 35 1.73 14.70 -4.92
C LYS A 35 2.45 15.31 -6.11
N LYS A 36 1.84 16.33 -6.72
CA LYS A 36 2.43 17.14 -7.80
C LYS A 36 3.85 17.66 -7.49
N CYS A 37 4.24 17.71 -6.21
CA CYS A 37 5.62 18.03 -5.79
C CYS A 37 6.68 17.05 -6.31
N CYS A 38 6.40 15.74 -6.34
CA CYS A 38 7.39 14.71 -6.64
C CYS A 38 6.92 13.69 -7.67
N ILE A 39 5.66 13.75 -8.13
CA ILE A 39 5.17 12.86 -9.21
C ILE A 39 5.80 13.16 -10.58
N PRO A 40 6.03 14.42 -11.02
CA PRO A 40 6.59 14.65 -12.35
C PRO A 40 7.95 13.95 -12.53
N GLY A 41 8.03 13.02 -13.48
CA GLY A 41 9.23 12.21 -13.74
C GLY A 41 9.37 10.96 -12.86
N ALA A 42 8.45 10.72 -11.93
CA ALA A 42 8.40 9.50 -11.14
C ALA A 42 8.09 8.28 -12.01
N ARG A 43 8.70 7.14 -11.66
CA ARG A 43 8.49 5.87 -12.32
C ARG A 43 8.26 4.79 -11.28
N LEU A 44 7.23 3.98 -11.46
CA LEU A 44 6.88 2.87 -10.58
C LEU A 44 6.63 1.62 -11.43
N PRO A 45 6.82 0.41 -10.88
CA PRO A 45 6.44 -0.80 -11.56
C PRO A 45 4.94 -0.78 -11.87
N LEU A 46 4.53 -1.35 -12.99
CA LEU A 46 3.15 -1.41 -13.46
C LEU A 46 2.81 -2.84 -13.89
N TYR A 47 1.73 -3.37 -13.35
CA TYR A 47 1.12 -4.62 -13.76
C TYR A 47 -0.17 -4.32 -14.53
N ALA A 48 -0.16 -4.60 -15.84
CA ALA A 48 -1.32 -4.47 -16.69
C ALA A 48 -2.08 -5.80 -16.73
N PHE A 49 -3.36 -5.81 -16.35
CA PHE A 49 -4.20 -7.01 -16.26
C PHE A 49 -5.25 -7.10 -17.37
N THR A 50 -5.72 -8.31 -17.65
CA THR A 50 -6.73 -8.55 -18.70
C THR A 50 -8.12 -8.13 -18.24
N ARG A 51 -8.93 -7.56 -19.14
CA ARG A 51 -10.31 -7.17 -18.81
C ARG A 51 -11.21 -8.40 -18.76
N VAL A 52 -11.89 -8.60 -17.62
CA VAL A 52 -12.75 -9.78 -17.35
C VAL A 52 -13.95 -9.91 -18.30
N ASN A 53 -14.32 -8.86 -19.04
CA ASN A 53 -15.51 -8.84 -19.91
C ASN A 53 -15.45 -9.78 -21.14
N LYS A 54 -14.32 -10.41 -21.45
CA LYS A 54 -14.17 -11.35 -22.58
C LYS A 54 -13.95 -12.83 -22.22
N ILE A 55 -13.61 -13.16 -20.97
CA ILE A 55 -13.32 -14.56 -20.57
C ILE A 55 -14.57 -15.47 -20.73
N ALA A 56 -15.77 -14.89 -20.75
CA ALA A 56 -17.01 -15.62 -21.04
C ALA A 56 -17.22 -15.99 -22.52
N ARG A 57 -16.45 -15.43 -23.47
CA ARG A 57 -16.66 -15.61 -24.92
C ARG A 57 -15.68 -16.57 -25.61
N GLU A 58 -14.52 -16.83 -25.02
CA GLU A 58 -13.44 -17.60 -25.66
C GLU A 58 -13.23 -18.99 -25.07
N LYS A 59 -14.31 -19.65 -24.61
CA LYS A 59 -14.28 -21.11 -24.32
C LYS A 59 -14.31 -21.97 -25.59
N GLY A 60 -13.73 -21.48 -26.68
CA GLY A 60 -13.72 -22.12 -27.99
C GLY A 60 -12.46 -21.79 -28.77
N LEU A 61 -11.56 -22.78 -28.85
CA LEU A 61 -10.40 -22.92 -29.74
C LEU A 61 -9.04 -22.29 -29.34
N LEU A 62 -8.14 -23.23 -29.00
CA LEU A 62 -6.73 -23.37 -29.42
C LEU A 62 -5.60 -22.73 -28.59
N GLY A 63 -4.61 -23.58 -28.26
CA GLY A 63 -3.20 -23.20 -28.11
C GLY A 63 -2.63 -23.28 -26.69
N HIS A 64 -2.19 -24.47 -26.28
CA HIS A 64 -1.44 -24.65 -25.03
C HIS A 64 0.01 -24.20 -25.21
N GLU A 65 0.28 -22.90 -25.06
CA GLU A 65 1.61 -22.43 -24.68
C GLU A 65 1.69 -22.40 -23.15
N ASN A 66 2.74 -23.01 -22.59
CA ASN A 66 3.06 -22.97 -21.16
C ASN A 66 3.49 -21.55 -20.75
N LYS A 67 2.59 -20.56 -20.85
CA LYS A 67 2.70 -19.34 -20.06
C LYS A 67 2.30 -19.72 -18.64
N GLU A 68 3.17 -19.47 -17.66
CA GLU A 68 2.80 -19.58 -16.25
C GLU A 68 1.45 -18.87 -16.05
N PRO A 69 0.51 -19.46 -15.29
CA PRO A 69 -0.81 -18.86 -15.14
C PRO A 69 -0.63 -17.41 -14.68
N PRO A 70 -1.32 -16.43 -15.29
CA PRO A 70 -1.13 -15.00 -14.99
C PRO A 70 -1.21 -14.65 -13.49
N VAL A 71 -1.91 -15.50 -12.73
CA VAL A 71 -2.03 -15.47 -11.27
C VAL A 71 -0.69 -15.74 -10.57
N ALA A 72 0.09 -16.73 -11.00
CA ALA A 72 1.36 -17.08 -10.35
C ALA A 72 2.43 -15.98 -10.49
N PHE A 73 2.44 -15.28 -11.62
CA PHE A 73 3.33 -14.13 -11.79
C PHE A 73 2.92 -12.96 -10.89
N LEU A 74 1.62 -12.64 -10.82
CA LEU A 74 1.12 -11.59 -9.94
C LEU A 74 1.42 -11.89 -8.47
N ASP A 75 1.21 -13.14 -8.05
CA ASP A 75 1.54 -13.58 -6.69
C ASP A 75 3.03 -13.41 -6.39
N SER A 76 3.89 -13.82 -7.33
CA SER A 76 5.34 -13.68 -7.19
C SER A 76 5.79 -12.21 -7.15
N LEU A 77 5.20 -11.35 -7.99
CA LEU A 77 5.45 -9.92 -7.99
C LEU A 77 5.00 -9.29 -6.67
N LEU A 78 3.81 -9.63 -6.19
CA LEU A 78 3.26 -9.11 -4.94
C LEU A 78 4.12 -9.49 -3.75
N LEU A 79 4.48 -10.78 -3.62
CA LEU A 79 5.33 -11.27 -2.55
C LEU A 79 6.73 -10.66 -2.62
N GLY A 80 7.33 -10.57 -3.82
CA GLY A 80 8.66 -9.99 -4.02
C GLY A 80 8.73 -8.51 -3.64
N GLU A 81 7.80 -7.68 -4.14
CA GLU A 81 7.75 -6.26 -3.80
C GLU A 81 7.43 -6.04 -2.31
N TRP A 82 6.59 -6.89 -1.72
CA TRP A 82 6.29 -6.87 -0.29
C TRP A 82 7.54 -7.14 0.55
N GLU A 83 8.26 -8.22 0.24
CA GLU A 83 9.49 -8.61 0.95
C GLU A 83 10.58 -7.54 0.83
N ASP A 84 10.76 -6.93 -0.35
CA ASP A 84 11.71 -5.82 -0.54
C ASP A 84 11.40 -4.65 0.40
N ARG A 85 10.14 -4.20 0.45
CA ARG A 85 9.72 -3.09 1.32
C ARG A 85 9.86 -3.46 2.80
N MET A 86 9.66 -4.73 3.14
CA MET A 86 9.84 -5.26 4.49
C MET A 86 11.31 -5.20 4.90
N GLN A 87 12.22 -5.70 4.05
CA GLN A 87 13.66 -5.65 4.28
C GLN A 87 14.20 -4.22 4.37
N ARG A 88 13.61 -3.29 3.62
CA ARG A 88 13.93 -1.86 3.66
C ARG A 88 13.37 -1.13 4.88
N GLY A 89 12.60 -1.80 5.74
CA GLY A 89 12.03 -1.21 6.95
C GLY A 89 10.91 -0.19 6.68
N LEU A 90 10.25 -0.29 5.52
CA LEU A 90 9.17 0.63 5.16
C LEU A 90 7.84 0.29 5.87
N PHE A 91 7.75 -0.89 6.47
CA PHE A 91 6.64 -1.29 7.33
C PHE A 91 6.86 -0.84 8.77
N ARG A 92 5.77 -0.37 9.42
CA ARG A 92 5.86 0.05 10.83
C ARG A 92 5.88 -1.10 11.81
N TYR A 93 5.19 -2.18 11.48
CA TYR A 93 5.03 -3.34 12.33
C TYR A 93 5.14 -4.60 11.48
N ASP A 94 5.89 -5.55 12.01
CA ASP A 94 5.92 -6.90 11.49
C ASP A 94 4.75 -7.68 12.09
N VAL A 95 3.74 -7.94 11.26
CA VAL A 95 2.58 -8.78 11.60
C VAL A 95 2.83 -10.26 11.35
N THR A 96 3.92 -10.61 10.67
CA THR A 96 4.27 -12.01 10.37
C THR A 96 4.87 -12.72 11.58
N ALA A 97 5.49 -11.95 12.49
CA ALA A 97 6.03 -12.45 13.75
C ALA A 97 4.98 -12.64 14.87
N CYS A 98 3.71 -12.35 14.61
CA CYS A 98 2.66 -12.45 15.64
C CYS A 98 2.30 -13.92 15.92
N GLU A 99 2.18 -14.26 17.21
CA GLU A 99 1.75 -15.59 17.61
C GLU A 99 0.35 -15.88 17.09
N THR A 100 0.18 -17.04 16.46
CA THR A 100 -1.12 -17.51 15.96
C THR A 100 -1.48 -18.85 16.58
N LYS A 101 -2.78 -19.07 16.76
CA LYS A 101 -3.32 -20.35 17.24
C LYS A 101 -4.61 -20.69 16.52
N VAL A 102 -4.72 -21.92 16.02
CA VAL A 102 -5.97 -22.46 15.51
C VAL A 102 -6.89 -22.76 16.71
N ILE A 103 -8.08 -22.19 16.70
CA ILE A 103 -9.11 -22.40 17.71
C ILE A 103 -9.85 -23.70 17.38
N PRO A 104 -9.93 -24.65 18.33
CA PRO A 104 -10.70 -25.88 18.12
C PRO A 104 -12.17 -25.59 17.79
N GLY A 105 -12.74 -26.30 16.83
CA GLY A 105 -14.13 -26.18 16.39
C GLY A 105 -14.31 -26.53 14.92
N GLU A 106 -15.55 -26.55 14.44
CA GLU A 106 -15.89 -26.97 13.07
C GLU A 106 -15.49 -25.94 12.00
N HIS A 107 -15.16 -24.71 12.40
CA HIS A 107 -14.98 -23.57 11.50
C HIS A 107 -13.52 -23.14 11.31
N GLY A 108 -12.55 -23.78 11.99
CA GLY A 108 -11.13 -23.55 11.76
C GLY A 108 -10.64 -22.11 12.02
N PHE A 109 -11.22 -21.41 13.01
CA PHE A 109 -10.82 -20.03 13.32
C PHE A 109 -9.35 -19.93 13.72
N ILE A 110 -8.70 -18.83 13.35
CA ILE A 110 -7.31 -18.51 13.75
C ILE A 110 -7.34 -17.28 14.65
N ALA A 111 -6.80 -17.40 15.85
CA ALA A 111 -6.52 -16.27 16.74
C ALA A 111 -5.09 -15.79 16.50
N GLN A 112 -4.90 -14.47 16.32
CA GLN A 112 -3.59 -13.84 16.19
C GLN A 112 -3.39 -12.82 17.32
N LEU A 113 -2.30 -12.94 18.07
CA LEU A 113 -1.94 -12.04 19.16
C LEU A 113 -1.04 -10.92 18.65
N ASN A 114 -1.63 -9.74 18.42
CA ASN A 114 -0.90 -8.53 18.03
C ASN A 114 -0.54 -7.70 19.26
N GLU A 115 0.57 -8.03 19.91
CA GLU A 115 1.06 -7.29 21.08
C GLU A 115 1.38 -5.83 20.75
N GLY A 116 1.21 -4.94 21.73
CA GLY A 116 1.46 -3.50 21.54
C GLY A 116 0.45 -2.76 20.64
N ARG A 117 -0.52 -3.45 20.02
CA ARG A 117 -1.59 -2.79 19.24
C ARG A 117 -2.40 -1.79 20.07
N HIS A 118 -2.56 -2.07 21.36
CA HIS A 118 -3.24 -1.18 22.31
C HIS A 118 -2.43 0.09 22.64
N LEU A 119 -1.09 0.03 22.58
CA LEU A 119 -0.19 1.15 22.84
C LEU A 119 -0.03 2.06 21.63
N LYS A 120 -0.12 1.48 20.42
CA LYS A 120 0.03 2.15 19.13
C LYS A 120 -1.31 2.48 18.48
N LYS A 121 -2.41 2.35 19.22
CA LYS A 121 -3.75 2.71 18.76
C LYS A 121 -3.76 4.22 18.47
N ARG A 122 -4.22 4.59 17.27
CA ARG A 122 -4.44 6.00 16.92
C ARG A 122 -5.42 6.59 17.95
N PRO A 123 -5.11 7.75 18.55
CA PRO A 123 -6.05 8.45 19.41
C PRO A 123 -7.37 8.64 18.67
N THR A 124 -8.49 8.43 19.36
CA THR A 124 -9.79 8.72 18.78
C THR A 124 -9.84 10.20 18.41
N GLU A 125 -9.84 10.51 17.12
CA GLU A 125 -9.84 11.90 16.63
C GLU A 125 -11.18 12.61 16.86
N PHE A 126 -12.22 11.87 17.28
CA PHE A 126 -13.55 12.41 17.52
C PHE A 126 -13.90 12.48 19.00
N ARG A 127 -14.67 13.52 19.32
CA ARG A 127 -15.55 13.49 20.49
C ARG A 127 -16.73 12.57 20.15
N VAL A 128 -17.20 11.81 21.12
CA VAL A 128 -18.24 10.78 20.98
C VAL A 128 -19.55 11.32 20.34
N ASP A 129 -19.74 12.64 20.34
CA ASP A 129 -20.92 13.36 19.87
C ASP A 129 -20.85 13.88 18.42
N LYS A 130 -19.71 13.73 17.70
CA LYS A 130 -19.54 14.33 16.35
C LYS A 130 -19.10 13.32 15.29
N VAL A 131 -20.08 12.68 14.67
CA VAL A 131 -19.91 11.68 13.60
C VAL A 131 -19.53 12.33 12.26
N LEU A 132 -20.09 13.51 11.94
CA LEU A 132 -19.76 14.24 10.71
C LEU A 132 -18.63 15.23 10.95
N GLN A 133 -17.44 14.92 10.45
CA GLN A 133 -16.27 15.80 10.49
C GLN A 133 -15.97 16.39 9.11
N PRO A 134 -15.52 17.65 9.04
CA PRO A 134 -15.01 18.21 7.80
C PRO A 134 -13.74 17.46 7.38
N PHE A 135 -13.56 17.28 6.08
CA PHE A 135 -12.34 16.70 5.54
C PHE A 135 -11.15 17.61 5.84
N ASP A 136 -10.09 17.05 6.43
CA ASP A 136 -8.81 17.70 6.61
C ASP A 136 -7.74 16.97 5.80
N GLY A 137 -7.39 17.53 4.64
CA GLY A 137 -6.37 16.98 3.74
C GLY A 137 -4.98 16.87 4.40
N ASN A 138 -4.71 17.62 5.47
CA ASN A 138 -3.44 17.53 6.20
C ASN A 138 -3.40 16.32 7.15
N LYS A 139 -4.56 15.77 7.54
CA LYS A 139 -4.66 14.53 8.33
C LYS A 139 -4.84 13.29 7.47
N PHE A 140 -5.23 13.47 6.21
CA PHE A 140 -5.44 12.39 5.27
C PHE A 140 -4.12 11.71 4.88
N ASN A 141 -3.98 10.41 5.19
CA ASN A 141 -2.70 9.71 5.17
C ASN A 141 -2.24 9.26 3.78
N PHE A 142 -3.14 9.03 2.82
CA PHE A 142 -2.76 8.58 1.48
C PHE A 142 -1.88 9.59 0.74
N THR A 143 -1.98 10.88 1.10
CA THR A 143 -1.12 11.92 0.51
C THR A 143 0.25 12.06 1.18
N LYS A 144 0.51 11.27 2.23
CA LYS A 144 1.76 11.23 3.01
C LYS A 144 2.57 9.95 2.80
N ILE A 145 2.14 9.12 1.84
CA ILE A 145 2.86 7.92 1.41
C ILE A 145 3.99 8.39 0.48
N GLY A 146 5.21 7.93 0.76
CA GLY A 146 6.32 8.12 -0.16
C GLY A 146 6.29 7.06 -1.27
N GLN A 147 6.80 7.38 -2.46
CA GLN A 147 6.71 6.48 -3.63
C GLN A 147 7.36 5.11 -3.39
N GLU A 148 8.37 5.02 -2.52
CA GLU A 148 8.99 3.75 -2.12
C GLU A 148 8.10 2.82 -1.29
N GLU A 149 7.08 3.34 -0.62
CA GLU A 149 6.06 2.53 0.06
C GLU A 149 5.06 1.91 -0.94
N VAL A 150 5.09 2.31 -2.21
CA VAL A 150 4.24 1.73 -3.27
C VAL A 150 4.87 0.44 -3.80
N LEU A 151 4.07 -0.62 -3.93
CA LEU A 151 4.51 -1.89 -4.51
C LEU A 151 4.57 -1.78 -6.03
N PHE A 152 3.42 -1.54 -6.67
CA PHE A 152 3.29 -1.35 -8.10
C PHE A 152 1.92 -0.74 -8.44
N GLN A 153 1.78 -0.27 -9.67
CA GLN A 153 0.56 0.25 -10.27
C GLN A 153 -0.25 -0.89 -10.89
N LEU A 154 -1.57 -0.73 -10.93
CA LEU A 154 -2.50 -1.63 -11.62
C LEU A 154 -3.21 -0.87 -12.74
N GLU A 155 -3.23 -1.45 -13.94
CA GLU A 155 -3.94 -0.88 -15.08
C GLU A 155 -4.59 -1.99 -15.91
N ALA A 156 -5.72 -1.71 -16.55
CA ALA A 156 -6.30 -2.65 -17.49
C ALA A 156 -5.57 -2.56 -18.84
N SER A 157 -5.05 -3.68 -19.35
CA SER A 157 -4.35 -3.69 -20.64
C SER A 157 -5.27 -3.29 -21.80
N GLU A 158 -4.70 -2.68 -22.83
CA GLU A 158 -5.37 -2.32 -24.08
C GLU A 158 -5.51 -3.50 -25.04
N ASP A 159 -4.54 -4.44 -24.99
CA ASP A 159 -4.45 -5.59 -25.89
C ASP A 159 -5.03 -6.88 -25.29
N ASP A 160 -5.70 -6.77 -24.13
CA ASP A 160 -6.24 -7.90 -23.36
C ASP A 160 -5.19 -8.96 -22.94
N GLU A 161 -3.89 -8.64 -22.97
CA GLU A 161 -2.80 -9.48 -22.44
C GLU A 161 -2.28 -8.95 -21.09
N VAL A 162 -1.55 -9.80 -20.35
CA VAL A 162 -0.87 -9.39 -19.13
C VAL A 162 0.52 -8.86 -19.44
N HIS A 163 0.83 -7.67 -18.94
CA HIS A 163 2.15 -7.06 -19.08
C HIS A 163 2.71 -6.59 -17.75
N PHE A 164 4.03 -6.63 -17.64
CA PHE A 164 4.75 -6.03 -16.53
C PHE A 164 5.79 -5.05 -17.04
N PHE A 165 5.71 -3.81 -16.54
CA PHE A 165 6.65 -2.75 -16.84
C PHE A 165 7.38 -2.36 -15.55
N PRO A 166 8.68 -2.68 -15.40
CA PRO A 166 9.40 -2.40 -14.15
C PRO A 166 9.54 -0.91 -13.84
N ASN A 167 9.42 -0.05 -14.86
CA ASN A 167 9.59 1.41 -14.73
C ASN A 167 8.58 2.13 -15.63
N ALA A 168 7.29 2.13 -15.27
CA ALA A 168 6.26 2.87 -15.98
C ALA A 168 6.10 4.29 -15.39
N PRO A 169 5.74 5.30 -16.20
CA PRO A 169 5.31 6.59 -15.67
C PRO A 169 4.08 6.41 -14.76
N ILE A 170 3.89 7.33 -13.82
CA ILE A 170 2.67 7.37 -12.99
C ILE A 170 1.58 8.09 -13.77
N ASP A 171 0.47 7.41 -14.06
CA ASP A 171 -0.72 8.05 -14.64
C ASP A 171 -1.48 8.81 -13.54
N ILE A 172 -1.36 10.14 -13.57
CA ILE A 172 -1.95 11.06 -12.58
C ILE A 172 -3.47 11.19 -12.77
N GLU A 173 -3.97 10.97 -13.99
CA GLU A 173 -5.38 11.20 -14.33
C GLU A 173 -6.21 9.93 -14.21
N ASN A 174 -5.62 8.76 -14.46
CA ASN A 174 -6.34 7.48 -14.38
C ASN A 174 -6.05 6.64 -13.16
N SER A 175 -5.07 6.95 -12.28
CA SER A 175 -4.75 6.10 -11.11
C SER A 175 -5.79 6.19 -9.99
N PRO A 176 -6.69 5.21 -9.81
CA PRO A 176 -7.60 5.21 -8.67
C PRO A 176 -7.01 4.38 -7.52
N ASP A 177 -6.06 3.49 -7.80
CA ASP A 177 -5.75 2.33 -6.96
C ASP A 177 -4.23 2.06 -6.93
N CYS A 178 -3.47 2.89 -6.23
CA CYS A 178 -2.14 2.48 -5.78
C CYS A 178 -2.31 1.55 -4.57
N CYS A 179 -1.95 0.27 -4.72
CA CYS A 179 -1.89 -0.66 -3.59
C CYS A 179 -0.86 -0.16 -2.58
N CYS A 180 -1.35 0.35 -1.45
CA CYS A 180 -0.54 0.76 -0.31
C CYS A 180 -1.00 0.02 0.94
N HIS A 181 -0.05 -0.50 1.72
CA HIS A 181 -0.38 -1.19 2.95
C HIS A 181 -0.60 -0.19 4.09
N GLN A 182 -1.83 -0.08 4.60
CA GLN A 182 -2.12 0.77 5.75
C GLN A 182 -3.07 0.08 6.73
N CYS A 183 -2.50 -0.81 7.57
CA CYS A 183 -3.13 -1.26 8.82
C CYS A 183 -2.34 -0.71 10.03
#